data_AF-A0A4R8RZU0-F1
#
_entry.id   AF-A0A4R8RZU0-F1
#
_cell.length_a   1.000
_cell.length_b   1.000
_cell.length_c   1.000
_cell.angle_alpha   90.00
_cell.angle_beta   90.00
_cell.angle_gamma   90.00
#
_symmetry.space_group_name_H-M   'P 1'
#
loop_
_entity.id
_entity.type
_entity.pdbx_description
1 polymer ?
#
loop_
_entity_poly.entity_id
_entity_poly.type
_entity_poly.pdbx_seq_one_letter_code
_entity_poly.pdbx_strand_id
1 'polypeptide(L)' 'MTTPNDVARQAGGPDPDEVRSQVQALLGQLDPPVGFGESEAELDLETQAQVLEQAHDVLVRALESAEQG' A
#
# COMPACT_ATOMS: atom_id res chain seq x y z
N MET A 1 -11.23 8.99 -26.50
CA MET A 1 -11.58 7.69 -25.89
C MET A 1 -11.08 7.74 -24.46
N THR A 2 -11.96 8.00 -23.51
CA THR A 2 -11.66 7.94 -22.08
C THR A 2 -11.51 6.47 -21.74
N THR A 3 -10.30 6.04 -21.35
CA THR A 3 -10.05 4.67 -20.92
C THR A 3 -10.87 4.35 -19.66
N PRO A 4 -11.21 3.09 -19.39
CA PRO A 4 -11.89 2.70 -18.15
C PRO A 4 -11.17 3.17 -16.86
N ASN A 5 -9.86 3.41 -16.93
CA ASN A 5 -9.07 3.97 -15.82
C ASN A 5 -9.37 5.47 -15.58
N ASP A 6 -9.77 6.20 -16.61
CA ASP A 6 -10.04 7.65 -16.58
C ASP A 6 -11.42 7.96 -15.99
N VAL A 7 -12.40 7.03 -16.09
CA VAL A 7 -13.69 7.12 -15.37
C VAL A 7 -13.55 6.80 -13.87
N ALA A 8 -12.61 5.94 -13.48
CA ALA A 8 -12.32 5.68 -12.08
C ALA A 8 -11.61 6.88 -11.40
N ARG A 9 -10.77 7.62 -12.16
CA ARG A 9 -10.16 8.89 -11.74
C ARG A 9 -11.15 10.06 -11.60
N GLN A 10 -12.34 9.97 -12.19
CA GLN A 10 -13.35 11.06 -12.22
C GLN A 10 -14.44 10.92 -11.15
N ALA A 11 -14.56 9.78 -10.48
CA ALA A 11 -15.29 9.67 -9.21
C ALA A 11 -14.38 10.28 -8.14
N GLY A 12 -14.89 11.15 -7.26
CA GLY A 12 -14.10 12.00 -6.35
C GLY A 12 -13.25 11.29 -5.28
N GLY A 13 -12.97 10.00 -5.45
CA GLY A 13 -12.11 9.18 -4.59
C GLY A 13 -10.63 9.19 -5.01
N PRO A 14 -9.77 8.63 -4.15
CA PRO A 14 -8.33 8.57 -4.38
C PRO A 14 -7.98 7.63 -5.54
N ASP A 15 -6.90 7.97 -6.24
CA ASP A 15 -6.42 7.21 -7.37
C ASP A 15 -5.95 5.81 -6.95
N PRO A 16 -6.52 4.73 -7.52
CA PRO A 16 -6.21 3.37 -7.10
C PRO A 16 -4.77 2.95 -7.44
N ASP A 17 -4.15 3.53 -8.47
CA ASP A 17 -2.73 3.29 -8.78
C ASP A 17 -1.82 3.95 -7.73
N GLU A 18 -2.16 5.15 -7.27
CA GLU A 18 -1.42 5.83 -6.20
C GLU A 18 -1.53 5.09 -4.87
N VAL A 19 -2.72 4.60 -4.52
CA VAL A 19 -2.94 3.79 -3.30
C VAL A 19 -2.13 2.49 -3.37
N ARG A 20 -2.15 1.81 -4.51
CA ARG A 20 -1.33 0.60 -4.74
C ARG A 20 0.16 0.88 -4.59
N SER A 21 0.64 1.97 -5.16
CA SER A 21 2.07 2.35 -5.07
C SER A 21 2.50 2.62 -3.63
N GLN A 22 1.66 3.29 -2.82
CA GLN A 22 1.95 3.56 -1.42
C GLN A 22 2.00 2.28 -0.58
N VAL A 23 1.03 1.39 -0.75
CA VAL A 23 1.00 0.09 -0.08
C VAL A 23 2.22 -0.75 -0.47
N GLN A 24 2.58 -0.78 -1.75
CA GLN A 24 3.76 -1.52 -2.21
C GLN A 24 5.06 -0.98 -1.62
N ALA A 25 5.18 0.34 -1.45
CA ALA A 25 6.33 0.96 -0.78
C ALA A 25 6.40 0.60 0.71
N LEU A 26 5.26 0.46 1.39
CA LEU A 26 5.20 -0.01 2.78
C LEU A 26 5.61 -1.49 2.86
N LEU A 27 5.02 -2.35 2.03
CA LEU A 27 5.33 -3.78 2.03
C LEU A 27 6.77 -4.09 1.60
N GLY A 28 7.38 -3.26 0.74
CA GLY A 28 8.79 -3.41 0.38
C GLY A 28 9.76 -3.19 1.54
N GLN A 29 9.31 -2.60 2.65
CA GLN A 29 10.10 -2.53 3.90
C GLN A 29 10.14 -3.88 4.64
N LEU A 30 9.25 -4.82 4.29
CA LEU A 30 9.23 -6.18 4.81
C LEU A 30 10.18 -7.11 4.05
N ASP A 31 10.58 -6.74 2.83
CA ASP A 31 11.47 -7.56 2.04
C ASP A 31 12.89 -7.52 2.63
N PRO A 32 13.50 -8.68 2.90
CA PRO A 32 14.87 -8.72 3.39
C PRO A 32 15.81 -8.12 2.32
N PRO A 33 16.84 -7.36 2.73
CA PRO A 33 17.82 -6.82 1.80
C PRO A 33 18.47 -7.93 0.97
N VAL A 34 18.52 -7.71 -0.35
CA VAL A 34 19.08 -8.65 -1.32
C VAL A 34 20.51 -9.03 -0.92
N GLY A 35 20.75 -10.32 -0.66
CA GLY A 35 22.07 -10.85 -0.28
C GLY A 35 22.23 -11.21 1.20
N PHE A 36 21.24 -10.94 2.05
CA PHE A 36 21.18 -11.49 3.41
C PHE A 36 20.51 -12.87 3.37
N GLY A 37 21.15 -13.86 3.99
CA GLY A 37 20.57 -15.20 4.14
C GLY A 37 19.34 -15.18 5.06
N GLU A 38 18.45 -16.15 4.89
CA GLU A 38 17.17 -16.29 5.63
C GLU A 38 17.30 -16.21 7.16
N SER A 39 18.50 -16.36 7.73
CA SER A 39 18.75 -16.33 9.18
C SER A 39 19.28 -15.00 9.74
N GLU A 40 19.70 -14.03 8.92
CA GLU A 40 20.37 -12.80 9.41
C GLU A 40 19.55 -11.51 9.20
N ALA A 41 18.46 -11.56 8.44
CA ALA A 41 17.60 -10.41 8.14
C ALA A 41 16.12 -10.68 8.43
N GLU A 42 15.83 -11.43 9.50
CA GLU A 42 14.46 -11.53 9.98
C GLU A 42 14.10 -10.20 10.64
N LEU A 43 13.19 -9.46 10.00
CA LEU A 43 12.63 -8.25 10.60
C LEU A 43 11.93 -8.62 11.89
N ASP A 44 12.10 -7.78 12.91
CA ASP A 44 11.41 -7.96 14.17
C ASP A 44 9.87 -7.99 13.96
N LEU A 45 9.19 -8.91 14.64
CA LEU A 45 7.74 -9.13 14.45
C LEU A 45 6.90 -7.90 14.79
N GLU A 46 7.32 -7.07 15.75
CA GLU A 46 6.64 -5.82 16.08
C GLU A 46 6.79 -4.82 14.93
N THR A 47 7.98 -4.75 14.34
CA THR A 47 8.25 -3.94 13.14
C THR A 47 7.40 -4.40 11.95
N GLN A 48 7.31 -5.72 11.73
CA GLN A 48 6.47 -6.27 10.67
C GLN A 48 4.99 -5.93 10.88
N ALA A 49 4.48 -6.10 12.11
CA ALA A 49 3.11 -5.77 12.45
C ALA A 49 2.79 -4.29 12.22
N GLN A 50 3.70 -3.39 12.60
CA GLN A 50 3.53 -1.95 12.41
C GLN A 50 3.49 -1.53 10.94
N VAL A 51 4.29 -2.16 10.08
CA VAL A 51 4.27 -1.90 8.63
C VAL A 51 2.95 -2.37 8.01
N LEU A 52 2.44 -3.53 8.43
CA LEU A 52 1.16 -4.06 7.97
C LEU A 52 -0.02 -3.19 8.43
N GLU A 53 0.01 -2.69 9.67
CA GLU A 53 -0.99 -1.74 10.18
C GLU A 53 -1.01 -0.46 9.35
N GLN A 54 0.16 0.10 9.04
CA GLN A 54 0.26 1.30 8.19
C GLN A 54 -0.28 1.05 6.77
N ALA A 55 0.02 -0.11 6.18
CA ALA A 55 -0.48 -0.47 4.86
C ALA A 55 -2.02 -0.61 4.87
N HIS A 56 -2.56 -1.19 5.94
CA HIS A 56 -3.99 -1.29 6.14
C HIS A 56 -4.66 0.08 6.31
N ASP A 57 -4.07 1.00 7.09
CA ASP A 57 -4.59 2.36 7.28
C ASP A 57 -4.70 3.14 5.98
N VAL A 58 -3.72 2.99 5.08
CA VAL A 58 -3.76 3.60 3.75
C VAL A 58 -4.95 3.08 2.95
N LEU A 59 -5.22 1.77 3.00
CA LEU A 59 -6.35 1.16 2.31
C LEU A 59 -7.70 1.60 2.88
N VAL A 60 -7.83 1.66 4.22
CA VAL A 60 -9.05 2.12 4.89
C VAL A 60 -9.36 3.56 4.54
N ARG A 61 -8.37 4.47 4.66
CA ARG A 61 -8.56 5.89 4.31
C ARG A 61 -8.91 6.05 2.83
N ALA A 62 -8.33 5.23 1.96
CA ALA A 62 -8.65 5.27 0.54
C ALA A 62 -10.10 4.86 0.28
N LEU A 63 -10.57 3.82 0.96
CA LEU A 63 -11.96 3.36 0.89
C LEU A 63 -12.93 4.42 1.43
N GLU A 64 -12.67 4.94 2.62
CA GLU A 64 -13.50 5.99 3.25
C GLU A 64 -13.60 7.23 2.35
N SER A 65 -12.51 7.64 1.72
CA SER A 65 -12.49 8.78 0.80
C SER A 65 -13.24 8.50 -0.50
N ALA A 66 -13.24 7.26 -0.99
CA ALA A 66 -14.01 6.87 -2.15
C ALA A 66 -15.52 6.79 -1.86
N GLU A 67 -15.91 6.46 -0.63
CA GLU A 67 -17.32 6.45 -0.19
C GLU A 67 -17.88 7.86 0.04
N GLN A 68 -17.02 8.85 0.27
CA GLN A 68 -17.40 10.25 0.54
C GLN A 68 -17.47 11.13 -0.73
N GLY A 69 -16.90 10.69 -1.87
CA GLY A 69 -16.84 11.42 -3.14
C GLY A 69 -17.91 11.00 -4.15
#